data_AF-A0A6G1DH42-F1
#
_entry.id   AF-A0A6G1DH42-F1
#
_cell.length_a   1.000
_cell.length_b   1.000
_cell.length_c   1.000
_cell.angle_alpha   90.00
_cell.angle_beta   90.00
_cell.angle_gamma   90.00
#
_symmetry.space_group_name_H-M   'P 1'
#
loop_
_entity.id
_entity.type
_entity.pdbx_description
1 polymer ?
#
loop_
_entity_poly.entity_id
_entity_poly.type
_entity_poly.pdbx_seq_one_letter_code
_entity_poly.pdbx_strand_id
1 'polypeptide(L)'
;MAMELSSLTRCHLPLLLPFLLAGSSMALPVQPVMNRVRWQVDKVNRRGPSIGLVMSYIDEATALQSSGYFRPWHVLPFVDLYGRRFHIGSIRGVNVIYALTGQRRLNAAVTVQTLIDVFSVSGIVHYGTAGSSNDSMSFGDVSVPKFVAYTGAWTWKKFKSLRESDTELSFGEYNVPNGGENLLGALKYRNEELYSVGYT
;
A
#
# COMPACT_ATOMS: atom_id res chain seq x y z
N MET A 1 -26.22 -72.16 40.14
CA MET A 1 -26.05 -73.28 39.17
C MET A 1 -24.75 -73.03 38.45
N ALA A 2 -23.91 -74.05 38.39
CA ALA A 2 -22.46 -73.98 38.22
C ALA A 2 -21.99 -73.76 36.78
N MET A 3 -20.69 -73.44 36.66
CA MET A 3 -19.73 -73.83 35.58
C MET A 3 -19.82 -73.02 34.27
N GLU A 4 -18.74 -72.70 33.55
CA GLU A 4 -17.30 -72.99 33.66
C GLU A 4 -16.50 -72.05 32.73
N LEU A 5 -15.18 -72.02 32.93
CA LEU A 5 -14.16 -71.34 32.13
C LEU A 5 -13.87 -72.01 30.77
N SER A 6 -13.40 -71.24 29.78
CA SER A 6 -12.26 -71.55 28.89
C SER A 6 -12.09 -70.40 27.88
N SER A 7 -11.00 -69.64 27.84
CA SER A 7 -9.60 -69.90 27.42
C SER A 7 -9.31 -69.39 25.99
N LEU A 8 -8.08 -68.91 25.84
CA LEU A 8 -7.48 -68.08 24.79
C LEU A 8 -7.70 -68.52 23.33
N THR A 9 -7.72 -67.55 22.41
CA THR A 9 -6.83 -67.60 21.23
C THR A 9 -6.64 -66.22 20.57
N ARG A 10 -5.37 -65.85 20.33
CA ARG A 10 -4.94 -64.69 19.55
C ARG A 10 -5.21 -64.94 18.06
N CYS A 11 -5.72 -63.95 17.34
CA CYS A 11 -5.73 -63.96 15.88
C CYS A 11 -5.26 -62.59 15.35
N HIS A 12 -4.15 -62.60 14.62
CA HIS A 12 -3.50 -61.45 14.01
C HIS A 12 -4.23 -61.04 12.72
N LEU A 13 -4.46 -59.73 12.51
CA LEU A 13 -4.85 -59.19 11.20
C LEU A 13 -4.04 -57.89 10.93
N PRO A 14 -3.40 -57.74 9.76
CA PRO A 14 -2.32 -56.76 9.56
C PRO A 14 -2.81 -55.34 9.22
N LEU A 15 -1.97 -54.37 9.59
CA LEU A 15 -2.10 -52.94 9.36
C LEU A 15 -1.94 -52.60 7.86
N LEU A 16 -3.00 -52.13 7.19
CA LEU A 16 -2.94 -51.59 5.83
C LEU A 16 -2.49 -50.11 5.88
N LEU A 17 -1.28 -49.83 5.39
CA LEU A 17 -0.70 -48.50 5.25
C LEU A 17 -1.19 -47.87 3.93
N PRO A 18 -1.89 -46.72 3.90
CA PRO A 18 -2.23 -46.07 2.65
C PRO A 18 -1.04 -45.27 2.12
N PHE A 19 -0.60 -45.59 0.91
CA PHE A 19 0.38 -44.80 0.15
C PHE A 19 -0.20 -43.42 -0.17
N LEU A 20 0.33 -42.38 0.48
CA LEU A 20 0.14 -40.98 0.08
C LEU A 20 0.91 -40.75 -1.23
N LEU A 21 0.19 -40.68 -2.34
CA LEU A 21 0.71 -40.16 -3.61
C LEU A 21 1.04 -38.68 -3.41
N ALA A 22 2.32 -38.37 -3.28
CA ALA A 22 2.84 -37.02 -3.35
C ALA A 22 2.52 -36.45 -4.75
N GLY A 23 1.50 -35.60 -4.83
CA GLY A 23 1.27 -34.75 -5.99
C GLY A 23 2.45 -33.79 -6.11
N SER A 24 3.37 -34.10 -7.02
CA SER A 24 4.44 -33.21 -7.44
C SER A 24 3.80 -31.98 -8.11
N SER A 25 3.64 -30.92 -7.33
CA SER A 25 3.31 -29.60 -7.85
C SER A 25 4.46 -29.17 -8.76
N MET A 26 4.29 -29.28 -10.07
CA MET A 26 5.21 -28.69 -11.03
C MET A 26 5.12 -27.17 -10.90
N ALA A 27 6.04 -26.60 -10.11
CA ALA A 27 6.26 -25.17 -10.08
C ALA A 27 6.66 -24.72 -11.49
N LEU A 28 5.83 -23.88 -12.11
CA LEU A 28 6.16 -23.20 -13.36
C LEU A 28 7.46 -22.37 -13.17
N PRO A 29 8.33 -22.26 -14.19
CA PRO A 29 9.61 -21.58 -14.05
C PRO A 29 9.44 -20.04 -14.00
N VAL A 30 9.16 -19.52 -12.80
CA VAL A 30 9.11 -18.07 -12.49
C VAL A 30 10.51 -17.46 -12.32
N GLN A 31 11.57 -18.26 -12.47
CA GLN A 31 12.93 -17.90 -12.05
C GLN A 31 13.67 -16.82 -12.89
N PRO A 32 13.58 -16.75 -14.24
CA PRO A 32 14.46 -15.87 -15.02
C PRO A 32 14.21 -14.37 -14.79
N VAL A 33 12.94 -13.96 -14.68
CA VAL A 33 12.54 -12.56 -14.50
C VAL A 33 12.86 -12.08 -13.08
N MET A 34 12.56 -12.91 -12.08
CA MET A 34 12.81 -12.58 -10.67
C MET A 34 14.32 -12.44 -10.38
N ASN A 35 15.16 -13.24 -11.03
CA ASN A 35 16.61 -13.11 -10.94
C ASN A 35 17.13 -11.79 -11.52
N ARG A 36 16.52 -11.30 -12.62
CA ARG A 36 16.87 -9.99 -13.22
C ARG A 36 16.51 -8.83 -12.29
N VAL A 37 15.28 -8.83 -11.77
CA VAL A 37 14.79 -7.76 -10.89
C VAL A 37 15.61 -7.71 -9.60
N ARG A 38 15.89 -8.87 -9.00
CA ARG A 38 16.75 -8.97 -7.81
C ARG A 38 18.14 -8.41 -8.08
N TRP A 39 18.74 -8.73 -9.22
CA TRP A 39 20.03 -8.17 -9.62
C TRP A 39 19.98 -6.64 -9.79
N GLN A 40 18.91 -6.10 -10.37
CA GLN A 40 18.71 -4.65 -10.50
C GLN A 40 18.64 -3.97 -9.13
N VAL A 41 17.85 -4.53 -8.21
CA VAL A 41 17.74 -4.04 -6.82
C VAL A 41 19.09 -4.09 -6.11
N ASP A 42 19.78 -5.23 -6.16
CA ASP A 42 21.11 -5.37 -5.54
C ASP A 42 22.10 -4.34 -6.10
N LYS A 43 22.03 -4.08 -7.40
CA LYS A 43 22.87 -3.09 -8.07
C LYS A 43 22.55 -1.66 -7.63
N VAL A 44 21.28 -1.32 -7.40
CA VAL A 44 20.87 -0.03 -6.81
C VAL A 44 21.38 0.08 -5.38
N ASN A 45 21.16 -0.94 -4.54
CA ASN A 45 21.52 -0.93 -3.12
C ASN A 45 23.03 -0.82 -2.88
N ARG A 46 23.86 -1.34 -3.80
CA ARG A 46 25.32 -1.18 -3.77
C ARG A 46 25.80 0.27 -3.90
N ARG A 47 24.96 1.20 -4.35
CA ARG A 47 25.28 2.64 -4.39
C ARG A 47 25.24 3.29 -3.00
N GLY A 48 24.78 2.55 -2.00
CA GLY A 48 24.53 3.04 -0.65
C GLY A 48 23.10 3.55 -0.46
N PRO A 49 22.78 4.00 0.76
CA PRO A 49 21.43 4.42 1.11
C PRO A 49 20.93 5.57 0.24
N SER A 50 19.63 5.54 -0.08
CA SER A 50 18.93 6.56 -0.85
C SER A 50 17.88 7.28 0.00
N ILE A 51 17.56 8.51 -0.35
CA ILE A 51 16.32 9.16 0.11
C ILE A 51 15.19 8.71 -0.82
N GLY A 52 14.13 8.18 -0.23
CA GLY A 52 12.89 7.89 -0.92
C GLY A 52 12.07 9.16 -1.11
N LEU A 53 11.73 9.50 -2.35
CA LEU A 53 10.93 10.68 -2.67
C LEU A 53 9.60 10.24 -3.28
N VAL A 54 8.50 10.41 -2.57
CA VAL A 54 7.18 9.92 -3.00
C VAL A 54 6.23 11.09 -3.26
N MET A 55 5.40 10.93 -4.28
CA MET A 55 4.50 11.93 -4.82
C MET A 55 3.23 11.25 -5.33
N SER A 56 2.10 11.94 -5.31
CA SER A 56 0.80 11.35 -5.65
C SER A 56 0.39 11.61 -7.10
N TYR A 57 0.75 12.78 -7.64
CA TYR A 57 0.28 13.26 -8.94
C TYR A 57 1.41 13.42 -9.95
N ILE A 58 1.08 13.22 -11.23
CA ILE A 58 2.04 13.36 -12.33
C ILE A 58 2.65 14.77 -12.40
N ASP A 59 1.87 15.81 -12.13
CA ASP A 59 2.36 17.21 -12.17
C ASP A 59 3.49 17.44 -11.16
N GLU A 60 3.46 16.76 -10.01
CA GLU A 60 4.52 16.82 -9.00
C GLU A 60 5.82 16.18 -9.53
N ALA A 61 5.70 15.08 -10.28
CA ALA A 61 6.82 14.42 -10.95
C ALA A 61 7.37 15.27 -12.09
N THR A 62 6.49 15.84 -12.90
CA THR A 62 6.85 16.75 -14.00
C THR A 62 7.60 17.95 -13.47
N ALA A 63 7.15 18.58 -12.38
CA ALA A 63 7.86 19.69 -11.76
C ALA A 63 9.29 19.31 -11.32
N LEU A 64 9.48 18.13 -10.71
CA LEU A 64 10.81 17.63 -10.35
C LEU A 64 11.69 17.43 -11.59
N GLN A 65 11.15 16.83 -12.64
CA GLN A 65 11.89 16.58 -13.89
C GLN A 65 12.27 17.89 -14.58
N SER A 66 11.32 18.81 -14.74
CA SER A 66 11.53 20.12 -15.37
C SER A 66 12.48 21.01 -14.59
N SER A 67 12.62 20.82 -13.27
CA SER A 67 13.57 21.56 -12.46
C SER A 67 15.05 21.28 -12.80
N GLY A 68 15.33 20.12 -13.44
CA GLY A 68 16.70 19.66 -13.70
C GLY A 68 17.48 19.24 -12.45
N TYR A 69 16.87 19.24 -11.26
CA TYR A 69 17.53 18.83 -10.03
C TYR A 69 17.77 17.32 -9.95
N PHE A 70 16.79 16.53 -10.37
CA PHE A 70 16.93 15.09 -10.42
C PHE A 70 17.76 14.68 -11.63
N ARG A 71 18.89 14.03 -11.37
CA ARG A 71 19.76 13.44 -12.40
C ARG A 71 19.53 11.93 -12.43
N PRO A 72 18.87 11.38 -13.46
CA PRO A 72 18.70 9.95 -13.62
C PRO A 72 20.05 9.25 -13.66
N TRP A 73 20.12 8.06 -13.07
CA TRP A 73 21.33 7.25 -13.16
C TRP A 73 21.44 6.59 -14.53
N HIS A 74 22.45 6.98 -15.29
CA HIS A 74 22.64 6.54 -16.68
C HIS A 74 22.71 5.02 -16.87
N VAL A 75 23.11 4.25 -15.84
CA VAL A 75 23.26 2.78 -15.94
C VAL A 75 21.94 2.04 -15.76
N LEU A 76 21.09 2.52 -14.84
CA LEU A 76 19.82 1.89 -14.48
C LEU A 76 18.89 3.01 -13.97
N PRO A 77 18.21 3.73 -14.86
CA PRO A 77 17.47 4.94 -14.50
C PRO A 77 16.14 4.64 -13.79
N PHE A 78 15.64 3.41 -13.88
CA PHE A 78 14.46 2.97 -13.15
C PHE A 78 14.42 1.46 -12.93
N VAL A 79 13.63 1.02 -11.96
CA VAL A 79 13.26 -0.38 -11.72
C VAL A 79 11.74 -0.44 -11.56
N ASP A 80 11.08 -1.34 -12.29
CA ASP A 80 9.63 -1.54 -12.19
C ASP A 80 9.34 -2.72 -11.23
N LEU A 81 8.58 -2.48 -10.17
CA LEU A 81 8.21 -3.46 -9.13
C LEU A 81 6.74 -3.31 -8.78
N TYR A 82 5.98 -4.43 -8.74
CA TYR A 82 4.56 -4.45 -8.32
C TYR A 82 3.71 -3.36 -9.01
N GLY A 83 3.92 -3.18 -10.32
CA GLY A 83 3.22 -2.19 -11.13
C GLY A 83 3.63 -0.74 -10.88
N ARG A 84 4.74 -0.47 -10.18
CA ARG A 84 5.24 0.87 -9.86
C ARG A 84 6.64 1.07 -10.41
N ARG A 85 6.91 2.27 -10.93
CA ARG A 85 8.23 2.66 -11.41
C ARG A 85 9.00 3.42 -10.34
N PHE A 86 10.14 2.87 -9.95
CA PHE A 86 11.09 3.49 -9.04
C PHE A 86 12.22 4.11 -9.86
N HIS A 87 12.22 5.43 -9.97
CA HIS A 87 13.24 6.17 -10.71
C HIS A 87 14.50 6.33 -9.86
N ILE A 88 15.62 5.84 -10.37
CA ILE A 88 16.89 5.80 -9.66
C ILE A 88 17.77 6.94 -10.17
N GLY A 89 18.27 7.78 -9.26
CA GLY A 89 19.09 8.91 -9.64
C GLY A 89 19.78 9.57 -8.47
N SER A 90 19.96 10.88 -8.58
CA SER A 90 20.52 11.71 -7.53
C SER A 90 20.00 13.14 -7.60
N ILE A 91 19.98 13.82 -6.46
CA ILE A 91 19.77 15.27 -6.35
C ILE A 91 20.99 15.83 -5.62
N ARG A 92 21.73 16.75 -6.26
CA ARG A 92 22.97 17.33 -5.70
C ARG A 92 23.97 16.28 -5.16
N GLY A 93 24.08 15.13 -5.85
CA GLY A 93 24.98 14.03 -5.47
C GLY A 93 24.44 13.07 -4.41
N VAL A 94 23.31 13.38 -3.76
CA VAL A 94 22.63 12.47 -2.83
C VAL A 94 21.83 11.46 -3.63
N ASN A 95 21.96 10.16 -3.33
CA ASN A 95 21.16 9.12 -3.97
C ASN A 95 19.67 9.33 -3.66
N VAL A 96 18.85 9.35 -4.71
CA VAL A 96 17.39 9.51 -4.59
C VAL A 96 16.72 8.43 -5.41
N ILE A 97 15.69 7.82 -4.83
CA ILE A 97 14.74 6.97 -5.53
C ILE A 97 13.39 7.65 -5.43
N TYR A 98 12.81 8.06 -6.56
CA TYR A 98 11.46 8.63 -6.55
C TYR A 98 10.43 7.71 -7.19
N ALA A 99 9.20 7.75 -6.70
CA ALA A 99 8.09 6.95 -7.23
C ALA A 99 6.77 7.71 -7.10
N LEU A 100 5.92 7.58 -8.12
CA LEU A 100 4.52 7.98 -8.06
C LEU A 100 3.74 6.91 -7.27
N THR A 101 3.04 7.34 -6.23
CA THR A 101 2.18 6.46 -5.45
C THR A 101 0.81 6.29 -6.10
N GLY A 102 0.41 7.25 -6.93
CA GLY A 102 -0.99 7.41 -7.33
C GLY A 102 -1.86 7.94 -6.18
N GLN A 103 -3.13 8.17 -6.48
CA GLN A 103 -4.11 8.61 -5.50
C GLN A 103 -4.46 7.47 -4.52
N ARG A 104 -5.11 7.83 -3.41
CA ARG A 104 -5.55 6.93 -2.32
C ARG A 104 -4.42 6.42 -1.43
N ARG A 105 -4.78 6.17 -0.17
CA ARG A 105 -3.80 5.90 0.90
C ARG A 105 -3.22 4.51 0.80
N LEU A 106 -4.03 3.54 0.36
CA LEU A 106 -3.56 2.18 0.15
C LEU A 106 -2.42 2.13 -0.88
N ASN A 107 -2.50 2.92 -1.95
CA ASN A 107 -1.44 2.95 -2.96
C ASN A 107 -0.15 3.60 -2.45
N ALA A 108 -0.26 4.66 -1.64
CA ALA A 108 0.89 5.24 -0.94
C ALA A 108 1.54 4.22 0.00
N ALA A 109 0.75 3.50 0.78
CA ALA A 109 1.24 2.47 1.70
C ALA A 109 2.00 1.36 0.95
N VAL A 110 1.42 0.79 -0.11
CA VAL A 110 2.08 -0.27 -0.91
C VAL A 110 3.37 0.24 -1.54
N THR A 111 3.38 1.48 -2.05
CA THR A 111 4.57 2.06 -2.69
C THR A 111 5.70 2.29 -1.68
N VAL A 112 5.39 2.91 -0.54
CA VAL A 112 6.38 3.18 0.52
C VAL A 112 6.87 1.87 1.14
N GLN A 113 5.98 0.91 1.40
CA GLN A 113 6.35 -0.41 1.92
C GLN A 113 7.31 -1.13 0.95
N THR A 114 6.98 -1.14 -0.34
CA THR A 114 7.89 -1.68 -1.38
C THR A 114 9.24 -0.97 -1.35
N LEU A 115 9.23 0.36 -1.21
CA LEU A 115 10.46 1.15 -1.23
C LEU A 115 11.39 0.78 -0.07
N ILE A 116 10.86 0.69 1.15
CA ILE A 116 11.65 0.40 2.35
C ILE A 116 12.05 -1.08 2.48
N ASP A 117 11.24 -2.01 1.95
CA ASP A 117 11.53 -3.45 2.02
C ASP A 117 12.57 -3.88 0.99
N VAL A 118 12.60 -3.21 -0.18
CA VAL A 118 13.40 -3.65 -1.33
C VAL A 118 14.69 -2.84 -1.46
N PHE A 119 14.67 -1.55 -1.17
CA PHE A 119 15.82 -0.67 -1.36
C PHE A 119 16.48 -0.27 -0.03
N SER A 120 17.77 0.04 -0.08
CA SER A 120 18.47 0.68 1.03
C SER A 120 18.05 2.15 1.11
N VAL A 121 17.16 2.46 2.05
CA VAL A 121 16.56 3.79 2.21
C VAL A 121 16.92 4.38 3.57
N SER A 122 17.38 5.64 3.59
CA SER A 122 17.70 6.37 4.83
C SER A 122 16.53 7.18 5.38
N GLY A 123 15.55 7.50 4.55
CA GLY A 123 14.40 8.29 4.94
C GLY A 123 13.44 8.49 3.76
N ILE A 124 12.21 8.88 4.09
CA ILE A 124 11.15 9.16 3.12
C ILE A 124 10.80 10.64 3.19
N VAL A 125 10.72 11.27 2.02
CA VAL A 125 10.16 12.59 1.81
C VAL A 125 8.93 12.43 0.94
N HIS A 126 7.77 12.81 1.46
CA HIS A 126 6.58 13.02 0.65
C HIS A 126 6.40 14.52 0.43
N TYR A 127 6.20 14.93 -0.81
CA TYR A 127 5.74 16.29 -1.12
C TYR A 127 4.58 16.23 -2.09
N GLY A 128 3.76 17.27 -2.06
CA GLY A 128 2.64 17.42 -2.95
C GLY A 128 1.83 18.66 -2.62
N THR A 129 0.69 18.80 -3.30
CA THR A 129 -0.26 19.88 -3.04
C THR A 129 -1.27 19.50 -1.96
N ALA A 130 -1.70 20.47 -1.16
CA ALA A 130 -2.70 20.26 -0.12
C ALA A 130 -3.58 21.50 0.05
N GLY A 131 -4.82 21.28 0.49
CA GLY A 131 -5.68 22.35 0.99
C GLY A 131 -5.34 22.68 2.45
N SER A 132 -5.56 23.93 2.85
CA SER A 132 -5.40 24.39 4.23
C SER A 132 -6.77 24.64 4.86
N SER A 133 -6.93 24.26 6.12
CA SER A 133 -8.02 24.71 7.01
C SER A 133 -7.55 25.77 8.01
N ASN A 134 -6.32 26.27 7.85
CA ASN A 134 -5.76 27.36 8.64
C ASN A 134 -5.91 28.66 7.84
N ASP A 135 -6.75 29.56 8.33
CA ASP A 135 -7.09 30.84 7.69
C ASP A 135 -5.90 31.81 7.58
N SER A 136 -4.81 31.54 8.29
CA SER A 136 -3.57 32.32 8.18
C SER A 136 -2.65 31.85 7.04
N MET A 137 -2.96 30.75 6.37
CA MET A 137 -2.16 30.25 5.24
C MET A 137 -2.68 30.80 3.91
N SER A 138 -1.75 31.19 3.05
CA SER A 138 -2.01 31.67 1.70
C SER A 138 -1.73 30.59 0.64
N PHE A 139 -2.29 30.79 -0.55
CA PHE A 139 -1.94 29.95 -1.70
C PHE A 139 -0.44 30.09 -2.03
N GLY A 140 0.22 28.95 -2.22
CA GLY A 140 1.67 28.89 -2.48
C GLY A 140 2.53 28.76 -1.22
N ASP A 141 1.95 28.87 -0.02
CA ASP A 141 2.69 28.58 1.21
C ASP A 141 3.13 27.11 1.25
N VAL A 142 4.38 26.91 1.67
CA VAL A 142 4.95 25.58 1.88
C VAL A 142 4.91 25.25 3.36
N SER A 143 4.17 24.20 3.73
CA SER A 143 4.12 23.70 5.11
C SER A 143 4.83 22.37 5.26
N VAL A 144 5.51 22.20 6.40
CA VAL A 144 6.10 20.93 6.83
C VAL A 144 5.38 20.52 8.12
N PRO A 145 4.44 19.56 8.05
CA PRO A 145 3.66 19.19 9.22
C PRO A 145 4.54 18.45 10.23
N LYS A 146 4.41 18.81 11.52
CA LYS A 146 5.06 18.08 12.63
C LYS A 146 4.38 16.74 12.90
N PHE A 147 3.06 16.67 12.66
CA PHE A 147 2.23 15.49 12.88
C PHE A 147 1.27 15.32 11.73
N VAL A 148 0.93 14.06 11.43
CA VAL A 148 -0.09 13.69 10.47
C VAL A 148 -1.14 12.86 11.19
N ALA A 149 -2.42 13.09 10.88
CA ALA A 149 -3.53 12.35 11.47
C ALA A 149 -4.36 11.71 10.38
N TYR A 150 -4.80 10.48 10.63
CA TYR A 150 -5.79 9.84 9.80
C TYR A 150 -7.20 10.19 10.30
N THR A 151 -7.91 11.01 9.54
CA THR A 151 -9.26 11.49 9.91
C THR A 151 -10.40 10.66 9.29
N GLY A 152 -10.11 9.45 8.83
CA GLY A 152 -11.09 8.52 8.27
C GLY A 152 -11.28 8.62 6.75
N ALA A 153 -11.95 7.63 6.17
CA ALA A 153 -12.31 7.55 4.76
C ALA A 153 -13.77 7.97 4.57
N TRP A 154 -14.13 9.19 4.97
CA TRP A 154 -15.53 9.63 4.93
C TRP A 154 -15.81 10.48 3.69
N THR A 155 -16.99 10.28 3.10
CA THR A 155 -17.55 11.22 2.14
C THR A 155 -18.78 11.86 2.73
N TRP A 156 -18.78 13.19 2.79
CA TRP A 156 -19.95 13.96 3.14
C TRP A 156 -21.02 13.80 2.05
N LYS A 157 -22.22 13.36 2.44
CA LYS A 157 -23.35 13.31 1.52
C LYS A 157 -23.85 14.72 1.26
N LYS A 158 -24.34 14.95 0.03
CA LYS A 158 -24.90 16.25 -0.34
C LYS A 158 -26.10 16.55 0.57
N PHE A 159 -26.15 17.75 1.14
CA PHE A 159 -27.27 18.17 1.97
C PHE A 159 -28.60 17.99 1.23
N LYS A 160 -29.58 17.35 1.88
CA LYS A 160 -30.90 16.99 1.31
C LYS A 160 -30.86 16.04 0.11
N SER A 161 -29.78 15.28 -0.11
CA SER A 161 -29.85 14.13 -1.04
C SER A 161 -30.86 13.10 -0.52
N LEU A 162 -31.48 12.35 -1.43
CA LEU A 162 -32.32 11.21 -1.03
C LEU A 162 -31.56 10.31 -0.06
N ARG A 163 -32.27 9.81 0.96
CA ARG A 163 -31.72 8.81 1.88
C ARG A 163 -31.49 7.51 1.11
N GLU A 164 -30.27 7.33 0.64
CA GLU A 164 -29.80 6.06 0.11
C GLU A 164 -29.46 5.13 1.28
N SER A 165 -29.59 3.81 1.05
CA SER A 165 -29.32 2.76 2.05
C SER A 165 -27.85 2.64 2.47
N ASP A 166 -26.94 3.35 1.80
CA ASP A 166 -25.48 3.34 2.03
C ASP A 166 -25.02 4.43 3.02
N THR A 167 -25.91 4.91 3.89
CA THR A 167 -25.60 5.97 4.86
C THR A 167 -25.14 5.34 6.17
N GLU A 168 -23.85 5.42 6.49
CA GLU A 168 -23.31 4.90 7.76
C GLU A 168 -23.55 5.81 8.97
N LEU A 169 -23.53 7.14 8.80
CA LEU A 169 -23.67 8.06 9.92
C LEU A 169 -24.55 9.26 9.55
N SER A 170 -25.62 9.49 10.30
CA SER A 170 -26.47 10.67 10.19
C SER A 170 -26.28 11.55 11.43
N PHE A 171 -25.68 12.74 11.27
CA PHE A 171 -25.42 13.62 12.41
C PHE A 171 -26.69 14.06 13.12
N GLY A 172 -27.79 14.15 12.37
CA GLY A 172 -29.09 14.55 12.91
C GLY A 172 -29.64 13.62 14.00
N GLU A 173 -29.24 12.35 14.00
CA GLU A 173 -29.65 11.36 15.01
C GLU A 173 -29.04 11.65 16.39
N TYR A 174 -27.98 12.47 16.44
CA TYR A 174 -27.27 12.84 17.66
C TYR A 174 -27.60 14.26 18.15
N ASN A 175 -28.56 14.95 17.53
CA ASN A 175 -29.03 16.23 18.05
C ASN A 175 -29.73 16.02 19.40
N VAL A 176 -29.36 16.80 20.40
CA VAL A 176 -30.01 16.80 21.72
C VAL A 176 -30.99 17.98 21.78
N PRO A 177 -32.22 17.80 22.34
CA PRO A 177 -32.74 16.59 22.98
C PRO A 177 -33.45 15.59 22.04
N ASN A 178 -33.89 16.01 20.85
CA ASN A 178 -34.93 15.29 20.11
C ASN A 178 -34.51 14.81 18.71
N GLY A 179 -33.21 14.73 18.39
CA GLY A 179 -32.75 14.41 17.05
C GLY A 179 -33.15 15.47 16.01
N GLY A 180 -33.13 15.11 14.73
CA GLY A 180 -33.65 15.92 13.61
C GLY A 180 -32.58 16.32 12.59
N GLU A 181 -33.00 16.81 11.42
CA GLU A 181 -32.03 17.23 10.40
C GLU A 181 -31.16 18.40 10.88
N ASN A 182 -29.91 18.44 10.41
CA ASN A 182 -29.01 19.55 10.64
C ASN A 182 -28.12 19.79 9.41
N LEU A 183 -27.39 20.91 9.39
CA LEU A 183 -26.50 21.28 8.29
C LEU A 183 -25.28 20.36 8.16
N LEU A 184 -24.98 19.55 9.18
CA LEU A 184 -23.93 18.53 9.10
C LEU A 184 -24.37 17.31 8.26
N GLY A 185 -25.67 17.11 8.04
CA GLY A 185 -26.16 16.07 7.14
C GLY A 185 -25.71 14.66 7.55
N ALA A 186 -25.07 13.95 6.63
CA ALA A 186 -24.68 12.54 6.80
C ALA A 186 -23.35 12.20 6.12
N LEU A 187 -22.70 11.14 6.60
CA LEU A 187 -21.49 10.56 6.04
C LEU A 187 -21.77 9.16 5.50
N LYS A 188 -20.98 8.78 4.50
CA LYS A 188 -20.80 7.39 4.10
C LYS A 188 -19.34 7.00 4.07
N TYR A 189 -19.07 5.72 4.30
CA TYR A 189 -17.72 5.21 4.14
C TYR A 189 -17.30 5.24 2.67
N ARG A 190 -16.06 5.63 2.41
CA ARG A 190 -15.44 5.63 1.09
C ARG A 190 -14.56 4.39 0.96
N ASN A 191 -14.85 3.58 -0.05
CA ASN A 191 -13.96 2.48 -0.41
C ASN A 191 -12.58 3.02 -0.84
N GLU A 192 -11.52 2.35 -0.40
CA GLU A 192 -10.18 2.60 -0.90
C GLU A 192 -9.96 1.78 -2.17
N GLU A 193 -9.38 2.43 -3.19
CA GLU A 193 -9.05 1.77 -4.45
C GLU A 193 -7.56 1.41 -4.46
N LEU A 194 -7.26 0.17 -4.87
CA LEU A 194 -5.89 -0.27 -5.16
C LEU A 194 -5.66 -0.21 -6.66
N TYR A 195 -4.62 0.49 -7.08
CA TYR A 195 -4.15 0.47 -8.45
C TYR A 195 -3.07 -0.61 -8.59
N SER A 196 -3.37 -1.61 -9.42
CA SER A 196 -2.45 -2.70 -9.77
C SER A 196 -1.27 -2.21 -10.60
N VAL A 197 -1.43 -1.08 -11.28
CA VAL A 197 -0.38 -0.33 -11.98
C VAL A 197 -0.48 1.12 -11.52
N GLY A 198 0.61 1.71 -11.05
CA GLY A 198 0.66 3.14 -10.79
C GLY A 198 0.48 3.86 -12.12
N TYR A 199 -0.60 4.64 -12.26
CA TYR A 199 -0.81 5.45 -13.46
C TYR A 199 0.39 6.40 -13.62
N THR A 200 1.21 6.12 -14.64
CA THR A 200 2.33 6.96 -15.07
C THR A 200 1.85 8.10 -15.94
#